data_AF-A0A928WSZ5-F1
#
_entry.id   AF-A0A928WSZ5-F1
#
_cell.length_a   1.000
_cell.length_b   1.000
_cell.length_c   1.000
_cell.angle_alpha   90.00
_cell.angle_beta   90.00
_cell.angle_gamma   90.00
#
_symmetry.space_group_name_H-M   'P 1'
#
loop_
_entity.id
_entity.type
_entity.pdbx_description
1 polymer ?
#
loop_
_entity_poly.entity_id
_entity_poly.type
_entity_poly.pdbx_seq_one_letter_code
_entity_poly.pdbx_strand_id
1 'polypeptide(L)'
;MEMAEVDRRAIRQVIGQQIAAFQQNDAIAAFSQAAPGIQQQFGSADNFVAMVEAAYPSVYRPRSVVFENVLTVEDLPAQQVMLMDQAGQLIRATYLMQQQRTGEWKIAGCYLTPMGLKEG
;
A
#
# COMPACT_ATOMS: atom_id res chain seq x y z
N MET A 1 11.60 -4.70 18.25
CA MET A 1 12.79 -4.62 17.38
C MET A 1 12.63 -3.39 16.51
N GLU A 2 13.62 -2.51 16.48
CA GLU A 2 13.62 -1.37 15.56
C GLU A 2 13.99 -1.88 14.16
N MET A 3 13.17 -1.57 13.17
CA MET A 3 13.39 -2.01 11.79
C MET A 3 14.56 -1.22 11.17
N ALA A 4 15.47 -1.90 10.48
CA ALA A 4 16.67 -1.29 9.91
C ALA A 4 16.31 -0.17 8.91
N GLU A 5 17.14 0.87 8.84
CA GLU A 5 16.88 2.03 7.95
C GLU A 5 16.85 1.64 6.46
N VAL A 6 17.63 0.62 6.07
CA VAL A 6 17.61 0.06 4.72
C VAL A 6 16.26 -0.57 4.38
N ASP A 7 15.69 -1.38 5.28
CA ASP A 7 14.38 -2.00 5.09
C ASP A 7 13.27 -0.96 5.07
N ARG A 8 13.36 0.06 5.95
CA ARG A 8 12.40 1.17 5.96
C ARG A 8 12.38 1.92 4.63
N ARG A 9 13.56 2.18 4.04
CA ARG A 9 13.66 2.81 2.72
C ARG A 9 13.11 1.91 1.63
N ALA A 10 13.44 0.62 1.64
CA ALA A 10 12.95 -0.34 0.66
C ALA A 10 11.42 -0.47 0.68
N ILE A 11 10.81 -0.59 1.87
CA ILE A 11 9.35 -0.65 2.05
C ILE A 11 8.67 0.60 1.48
N ARG A 12 9.19 1.79 1.84
CA ARG A 12 8.65 3.07 1.33
C ARG A 12 8.75 3.16 -0.18
N GLN A 13 9.85 2.67 -0.76
CA GLN A 13 10.04 2.63 -2.20
C GLN A 13 9.02 1.72 -2.89
N VAL A 14 8.79 0.50 -2.37
CA VAL A 14 7.82 -0.46 -2.92
C VAL A 14 6.41 0.13 -2.94
N ILE A 15 5.98 0.73 -1.82
CA ILE A 15 4.66 1.37 -1.72
C ILE A 15 4.56 2.57 -2.66
N GLY A 16 5.60 3.41 -2.69
CA GLY A 16 5.65 4.57 -3.59
C GLY A 16 5.58 4.16 -5.07
N GLN A 17 6.27 3.09 -5.46
CA GLN A 17 6.21 2.54 -6.83
C GLN A 17 4.82 2.05 -7.18
N GLN A 18 4.15 1.33 -6.27
CA GLN A 18 2.78 0.88 -6.50
C GLN A 18 1.81 2.06 -6.68
N ILE A 19 1.88 3.09 -5.82
CA ILE A 19 1.02 4.28 -5.93
C ILE A 19 1.31 5.05 -7.22
N ALA A 20 2.58 5.22 -7.59
CA ALA A 20 2.96 5.87 -8.84
C ALA A 20 2.48 5.08 -10.07
N ALA A 21 2.46 3.75 -9.99
CA ALA A 21 1.94 2.89 -11.04
C ALA A 21 0.41 3.05 -11.18
N PHE A 22 -0.35 3.10 -10.08
CA PHE A 22 -1.78 3.42 -10.13
C PHE A 22 -2.06 4.78 -10.80
N GLN A 23 -1.30 5.82 -10.45
CA GLN A 23 -1.45 7.16 -11.05
C GLN A 23 -1.16 7.18 -12.56
N GLN A 24 -0.27 6.30 -13.03
CA GLN A 24 0.07 6.14 -14.45
C GLN A 24 -0.88 5.16 -15.17
N ASN A 25 -1.84 4.56 -14.47
CA ASN A 25 -2.70 3.47 -14.95
C ASN A 25 -1.89 2.23 -15.40
N ASP A 26 -0.72 2.01 -14.78
CA ASP A 26 0.13 0.85 -15.03
C ASP A 26 -0.22 -0.28 -14.06
N ALA A 27 -1.18 -1.11 -14.47
CA ALA A 27 -1.64 -2.22 -13.67
C ALA A 27 -0.57 -3.27 -13.41
N ILE A 28 0.30 -3.54 -14.40
CA ILE A 28 1.34 -4.56 -14.32
C ILE A 28 2.38 -4.14 -13.30
N ALA A 29 2.85 -2.89 -13.35
CA ALA A 29 3.82 -2.37 -12.40
C ALA A 29 3.24 -2.35 -10.97
N ALA A 30 1.99 -1.93 -10.79
CA ALA A 30 1.34 -1.94 -9.48
C ALA A 30 1.24 -3.36 -8.91
N PHE A 31 0.76 -4.31 -9.72
CA PHE A 31 0.59 -5.70 -9.32
C PHE A 31 1.91 -6.41 -9.05
N SER A 32 2.99 -6.02 -9.72
CA SER A 32 4.34 -6.57 -9.50
C SER A 32 4.88 -6.30 -8.08
N GLN A 33 4.38 -5.28 -7.40
CA GLN A 33 4.77 -4.94 -6.02
C GLN A 33 4.03 -5.78 -4.97
N ALA A 34 2.94 -6.43 -5.35
CA ALA A 34 2.18 -7.31 -4.48
C ALA A 34 2.93 -8.62 -4.21
N ALA A 35 2.74 -9.18 -3.03
CA ALA A 35 3.32 -10.46 -2.64
C ALA A 35 2.67 -11.61 -3.44
N PRO A 36 3.34 -12.77 -3.57
CA PRO A 36 2.81 -13.90 -4.33
C PRO A 36 1.41 -14.34 -3.92
N GLY A 37 1.07 -14.24 -2.62
CA GLY A 37 -0.29 -14.56 -2.13
C GLY A 37 -1.37 -13.69 -2.76
N ILE A 38 -1.16 -12.37 -2.84
CA ILE A 38 -2.08 -11.46 -3.54
C ILE A 38 -2.10 -11.78 -5.03
N GLN A 39 -0.93 -12.03 -5.63
CA GLN A 39 -0.88 -12.31 -7.06
C GLN A 39 -1.68 -13.57 -7.45
N GLN A 40 -1.58 -14.62 -6.64
CA GLN A 40 -2.37 -15.85 -6.81
C GLN A 40 -3.87 -15.59 -6.58
N GLN A 41 -4.23 -14.75 -5.62
CA GLN A 41 -5.64 -14.45 -5.32
C GLN A 41 -6.36 -13.73 -6.47
N PHE A 42 -5.72 -12.75 -7.11
CA PHE A 42 -6.35 -11.96 -8.18
C PHE A 42 -6.14 -12.55 -9.59
N GLY A 43 -5.06 -13.32 -9.78
CA GLY A 43 -4.73 -13.99 -11.05
C GLY A 43 -4.21 -13.07 -12.16
N SER A 44 -4.70 -11.82 -12.25
CA SER A 44 -4.24 -10.83 -13.23
C SER A 44 -4.14 -9.43 -12.62
N ALA A 45 -3.28 -8.62 -13.23
CA ALA A 45 -3.11 -7.21 -12.88
C ALA A 45 -4.40 -6.40 -13.12
N ASP A 46 -5.11 -6.66 -14.21
CA ASP A 46 -6.39 -5.99 -14.52
C ASP A 46 -7.45 -6.24 -13.45
N ASN A 47 -7.61 -7.49 -12.98
CA ASN A 47 -8.57 -7.83 -11.93
C ASN A 47 -8.23 -7.12 -10.61
N PHE A 48 -6.94 -7.09 -10.27
CA PHE A 48 -6.46 -6.40 -9.07
C PHE A 48 -6.74 -4.90 -9.14
N VAL A 49 -6.35 -4.23 -10.23
CA VAL A 49 -6.56 -2.79 -10.38
C VAL A 49 -8.04 -2.45 -10.47
N ALA A 50 -8.86 -3.20 -11.20
CA ALA A 50 -10.30 -2.95 -11.28
C ALA A 50 -10.96 -3.02 -9.90
N MET A 51 -10.56 -3.97 -9.06
CA MET A 51 -11.03 -4.04 -7.67
C MET A 51 -10.55 -2.85 -6.85
N VAL A 52 -9.26 -2.48 -6.94
CA VAL A 52 -8.69 -1.35 -6.18
C VAL A 52 -9.31 -0.02 -6.60
N GLU A 53 -9.51 0.22 -7.90
CA GLU A 53 -10.14 1.42 -8.42
C GLU A 53 -11.60 1.54 -7.94
N ALA A 54 -12.35 0.43 -7.97
CA ALA A 54 -13.75 0.42 -7.56
C ALA A 54 -13.93 0.56 -6.03
N ALA A 55 -13.11 -0.13 -5.23
CA ALA A 55 -13.26 -0.16 -3.78
C ALA A 55 -12.51 0.97 -3.07
N TYR A 56 -11.39 1.42 -3.64
CA TYR A 56 -10.39 2.24 -2.94
C TYR A 56 -9.86 3.41 -3.81
N PRO A 57 -10.72 4.36 -4.22
CA PRO A 57 -10.33 5.47 -5.09
C PRO A 57 -9.20 6.34 -4.50
N SER A 58 -9.16 6.50 -3.17
CA SER A 58 -8.11 7.25 -2.48
C SER A 58 -6.72 6.59 -2.56
N VAL A 59 -6.65 5.29 -2.82
CA VAL A 59 -5.39 4.56 -3.08
C VAL A 59 -5.02 4.61 -4.55
N TYR A 60 -6.01 4.49 -5.44
CA TYR A 60 -5.81 4.49 -6.88
C TYR A 60 -5.35 5.86 -7.40
N ARG A 61 -5.97 6.96 -6.94
CA ARG A 61 -5.61 8.33 -7.33
C ARG A 61 -5.57 9.30 -6.14
N PRO A 62 -4.60 9.13 -5.23
CA PRO A 62 -4.40 10.08 -4.15
C PRO A 62 -3.94 11.43 -4.72
N ARG A 63 -4.50 12.51 -4.17
CA ARG A 63 -4.02 13.88 -4.33
C ARG A 63 -2.74 14.13 -3.52
N SER A 64 -2.62 13.51 -2.36
CA SER A 64 -1.45 13.62 -1.48
C SER A 64 -1.17 12.30 -0.79
N VAL A 65 0.12 12.02 -0.57
CA VAL A 65 0.63 10.79 0.04
C VAL A 65 1.64 11.17 1.12
N VAL A 66 1.40 10.74 2.36
CA VAL A 66 2.30 11.00 3.49
C VAL A 66 2.62 9.69 4.18
N PHE A 67 3.90 9.32 4.20
CA PHE A 67 4.37 8.16 4.95
C PHE A 67 4.44 8.50 6.44
N GLU A 68 3.77 7.69 7.25
CA GLU A 68 3.74 7.82 8.70
C GLU A 68 4.66 6.78 9.36
N ASN A 69 4.30 6.32 10.56
CA ASN A 69 5.07 5.35 11.32
C ASN A 69 5.03 3.95 10.71
N VAL A 70 6.07 3.19 11.01
CA VAL A 70 6.08 1.74 10.83
C VAL A 70 5.67 1.12 12.15
N LEU A 71 4.79 0.14 12.08
CA LEU A 71 4.32 -0.65 13.22
C LEU A 71 4.33 -2.13 12.87
N THR A 72 3.91 -2.97 13.81
CA THR A 72 3.78 -4.41 13.57
C THR A 72 2.30 -4.78 13.66
N VAL A 73 1.77 -5.42 12.61
CA VAL A 73 0.41 -5.98 12.56
C VAL A 73 0.55 -7.45 12.21
N GLU A 74 -0.08 -8.35 12.97
CA GLU A 74 -0.06 -9.80 12.69
C GLU A 74 1.37 -10.33 12.49
N ASP A 75 2.30 -9.89 13.35
CA ASP A 75 3.74 -10.22 13.30
C ASP A 75 4.48 -9.77 12.01
N LEU A 76 3.83 -8.99 11.15
CA LEU A 76 4.42 -8.40 9.96
C LEU A 76 4.72 -6.91 10.16
N PRO A 77 5.84 -6.40 9.62
CA PRO A 77 6.06 -4.96 9.55
C PRO A 77 5.01 -4.32 8.65
N ALA A 78 4.43 -3.23 9.13
CA ALA A 78 3.38 -2.51 8.45
C ALA A 78 3.73 -1.03 8.34
N GLN A 79 3.68 -0.48 7.13
CA GLN A 79 3.89 0.95 6.88
C GLN A 79 2.54 1.65 6.79
N GLN A 80 2.30 2.61 7.68
CA GLN A 80 1.14 3.50 7.58
C GLN A 80 1.40 4.61 6.58
N VAL A 81 0.40 4.87 5.75
CA VAL A 81 0.42 5.93 4.74
C VAL A 81 -0.91 6.67 4.82
N MET A 82 -0.86 7.96 5.09
CA MET A 82 -2.00 8.84 4.97
C MET A 82 -2.17 9.23 3.51
N LEU A 83 -3.37 9.00 2.98
CA LEU A 83 -3.77 9.31 1.62
C LEU A 83 -4.91 10.33 1.68
N MET A 84 -4.81 11.36 0.85
CA MET A 84 -5.90 12.31 0.62
C MET A 84 -6.41 12.11 -0.80
N ASP A 85 -7.72 11.96 -0.97
CA ASP A 85 -8.31 11.90 -2.31
C ASP A 85 -8.63 13.28 -2.90
N GLN A 86 -9.22 13.29 -4.10
CA GLN A 86 -9.57 14.51 -4.81
C GLN A 86 -10.71 15.29 -4.14
N ALA A 87 -11.56 14.63 -3.36
CA ALA A 87 -12.64 15.25 -2.58
C ALA A 87 -12.13 15.82 -1.24
N GLY A 88 -10.86 15.57 -0.88
CA GLY A 88 -10.25 16.01 0.37
C GLY A 88 -10.49 15.05 1.54
N GLN A 89 -11.05 13.86 1.28
CA GLN A 89 -11.20 12.85 2.32
C GLN A 89 -9.83 12.24 2.65
N LEU A 90 -9.55 12.15 3.95
CA LEU A 90 -8.36 11.51 4.47
C LEU A 90 -8.65 10.05 4.84
N ILE A 91 -7.78 9.17 4.37
CA ILE A 91 -7.80 7.76 4.74
C ILE A 91 -6.38 7.32 5.09
N ARG A 92 -6.27 6.42 6.07
CA ARG A 92 -5.00 5.79 6.41
C ARG A 92 -4.95 4.41 5.79
N ALA A 93 -4.00 4.20 4.91
CA ALA A 93 -3.65 2.89 4.38
C ALA A 93 -2.54 2.26 5.24
N THR A 94 -2.79 1.06 5.75
CA THR A 94 -1.80 0.27 6.49
C THR A 94 -1.36 -0.87 5.59
N TYR A 95 -0.16 -0.74 5.03
CA TYR A 95 0.43 -1.73 4.13
C TYR A 95 1.20 -2.78 4.93
N LEU A 96 0.72 -4.02 4.92
CA LEU A 96 1.48 -5.15 5.44
C LEU A 96 2.62 -5.49 4.48
N MET A 97 3.83 -5.59 5.00
CA MET A 97 5.03 -5.84 4.22
C MET A 97 5.60 -7.20 4.55
N GLN A 98 5.91 -7.97 3.52
CA GLN A 98 6.53 -9.28 3.64
C GLN A 98 7.85 -9.29 2.89
N GLN A 99 8.92 -9.62 3.60
CA GLN A 99 10.21 -9.88 2.98
C GLN A 99 10.18 -11.26 2.33
N GLN A 100 10.48 -11.31 1.05
CA GLN A 100 10.56 -12.54 0.29
C GLN A 100 11.84 -13.29 0.66
N ARG A 101 11.92 -14.57 0.30
CA ARG A 101 13.13 -15.38 0.51
C ARG A 101 14.36 -14.81 -0.21
N THR A 102 14.15 -14.00 -1.25
CA THR A 102 15.18 -13.29 -2.01
C THR A 102 15.70 -12.03 -1.31
N GLY A 103 15.06 -11.60 -0.22
CA GLY A 103 15.36 -10.34 0.48
C GLY A 103 14.56 -9.13 -0.01
N GLU A 104 13.78 -9.28 -1.09
CA GLU A 104 12.92 -8.20 -1.61
C GLU A 104 11.69 -7.99 -0.73
N TRP A 105 11.29 -6.74 -0.54
CA TRP A 105 10.04 -6.40 0.15
C TRP A 105 8.87 -6.40 -0.84
N LYS A 106 7.74 -6.99 -0.44
CA LYS A 106 6.48 -6.98 -1.20
C LYS A 106 5.30 -6.67 -0.30
N ILE A 107 4.22 -6.17 -0.90
CA ILE A 107 2.98 -5.83 -0.19
C ILE A 107 2.16 -7.09 0.00
N ALA A 108 2.00 -7.54 1.23
CA ALA A 108 1.22 -8.72 1.58
C ALA A 108 -0.26 -8.43 1.87
N GLY A 109 -0.59 -7.16 2.11
CA GLY A 109 -1.96 -6.72 2.35
C GLY A 109 -2.03 -5.21 2.52
N CYS A 110 -3.24 -4.66 2.44
CA CYS A 110 -3.51 -3.25 2.70
C CYS A 110 -4.87 -3.11 3.36
N TYR A 111 -4.92 -2.47 4.53
CA TYR A 111 -6.17 -2.12 5.20
C TYR A 111 -6.36 -0.62 5.19
N LEU A 112 -7.58 -0.19 4.93
CA LEU A 112 -7.92 1.22 4.94
C LEU A 112 -8.73 1.57 6.18
N THR A 113 -8.33 2.62 6.87
CA THR A 113 -9.03 3.17 8.03
C THR A 113 -9.41 4.62 7.70
N PRO A 114 -10.71 4.94 7.55
CA PRO A 114 -11.15 6.32 7.39
C PRO A 114 -10.60 7.18 8.53
N MET A 115 -9.95 8.30 8.19
CA MET A 115 -9.54 9.27 9.18
C MET A 115 -10.66 10.29 9.34
N GLY A 116 -11.73 9.85 10.00
CA GLY A 116 -12.74 10.77 10.50
C GLY A 116 -12.11 11.74 11.50
N LEU A 117 -12.63 12.98 11.54
CA LEU A 117 -12.44 13.84 12.71
C LEU A 117 -12.71 12.97 13.95
N LYS A 118 -11.78 12.92 14.91
CA LYS A 118 -12.12 12.39 16.23
C LYS A 118 -13.38 13.14 16.68
N GLU A 119 -14.51 12.46 16.77
CA GLU A 119 -15.58 12.93 17.62
C GLU A 119 -15.06 12.82 19.06
N GLY A 120 -15.03 13.98 19.74
CA GLY A 120 -15.08 14.12 21.21
C GLY A 120 -13.99 13.45 22.02
#